data_AF-A0A1V6AKA0-F1
#
_entry.id   AF-A0A1V6AKA0-F1
#
_cell.length_a   1.000
_cell.length_b   1.000
_cell.length_c   1.000
_cell.angle_alpha   90.00
_cell.angle_beta   90.00
_cell.angle_gamma   90.00
#
_symmetry.space_group_name_H-M   'P 1'
#
loop_
_entity.id
_entity.type
_entity.pdbx_description
1 polymer ?
#
loop_
_entity_poly.entity_id
_entity_poly.type
_entity_poly.pdbx_seq_one_letter_code
_entity_poly.pdbx_strand_id
1 'polypeptide(L)'
;MKYKTVLSAIVFMTAALSAACLASLPYEGYGVEPSQRWDASNRLNDLARDLADRAAEIADRIEGQIDDRYGPWAENQMDVLFAADHFAAAGRTFYRLTGRLEYGPRSSVRPGLQRAYRHLLGTFRDLESAARGASRVPSLYECSSLLRRIEQEIGGDWGRSSPDMDRVDRDRLKEKSWEGNYAKGRGATVFLIERRGPGDLIRRPFKDLESLFKYNFDQNRGNNPWAHVADIPQETLDRMRTGETINRSFEGLMIIEPGSLPNRPVYLIQGGKKRGLTKPELVARYGGWKKVYEIPKEIISGYPDGDPIQ
;
A
#
# COMPACT_ATOMS: atom_id res chain seq x y z
N MET A 1 8.74 -38.15 15.39
CA MET A 1 10.15 -37.76 15.14
C MET A 1 10.42 -37.06 13.79
N LYS A 2 9.41 -36.72 12.95
CA LYS A 2 9.62 -36.05 11.65
C LYS A 2 9.50 -34.50 11.66
N TYR A 3 9.03 -33.91 12.76
CA TYR A 3 8.79 -32.45 12.85
C TYR A 3 10.02 -31.62 13.24
N LYS A 4 11.05 -32.22 13.85
CA LYS A 4 12.30 -31.51 14.22
C LYS A 4 13.11 -31.08 13.00
N THR A 5 12.99 -31.76 11.87
CA THR A 5 13.78 -31.49 10.66
C THR A 5 13.28 -30.27 9.89
N VAL A 6 11.98 -29.94 9.99
CA VAL A 6 11.39 -28.76 9.34
C VAL A 6 11.70 -27.48 10.13
N LEU A 7 11.67 -27.55 11.47
CA LEU A 7 12.07 -26.43 12.33
C LEU A 7 13.53 -26.02 12.10
N SER A 8 14.43 -26.99 11.92
CA SER A 8 15.85 -26.72 11.64
C SER A 8 16.10 -26.06 10.28
N ALA A 9 15.28 -26.36 9.26
CA ALA A 9 15.44 -25.78 7.92
C ALA A 9 15.03 -24.30 7.86
N ILE A 10 14.05 -23.88 8.66
CA ILE A 10 13.55 -22.49 8.70
C ILE A 10 14.47 -21.59 9.54
N VAL A 11 15.05 -22.12 10.62
CA VAL A 11 16.12 -21.43 11.38
C VAL A 11 17.34 -21.14 10.49
N PHE A 12 17.65 -22.04 9.55
CA PHE A 12 18.75 -21.82 8.59
C PHE A 12 18.47 -20.72 7.55
N MET A 13 17.23 -20.57 7.06
CA MET A 13 16.89 -19.46 6.16
C MET A 13 16.95 -18.09 6.85
N THR A 14 16.62 -18.03 8.13
CA THR A 14 16.71 -16.78 8.93
C THR A 14 18.17 -16.39 9.22
N ALA A 15 19.06 -17.37 9.34
CA ALA A 15 20.51 -17.14 9.49
C ALA A 15 21.16 -16.64 8.19
N ALA A 16 20.71 -17.13 7.03
CA ALA A 16 21.23 -16.70 5.72
C ALA A 16 20.90 -15.23 5.40
N LEU A 17 19.72 -14.74 5.79
CA LEU A 17 19.36 -13.32 5.69
C LEU A 17 20.17 -12.43 6.66
N SER A 18 20.58 -12.97 7.81
CA SER A 18 21.42 -12.26 8.79
C SER A 18 22.87 -12.07 8.31
N ALA A 19 23.41 -13.02 7.54
CA ALA A 19 24.74 -12.89 6.94
C ALA A 19 24.81 -11.84 5.82
N ALA A 20 23.73 -11.70 5.03
CA ALA A 20 23.65 -10.70 3.97
C ALA A 20 23.67 -9.25 4.49
N CYS A 21 23.16 -9.00 5.70
CA CYS A 21 23.22 -7.67 6.34
C CYS A 21 24.60 -7.35 6.95
N LEU A 22 25.41 -8.35 7.33
CA LEU A 22 26.76 -8.14 7.86
C LEU A 22 27.80 -7.95 6.76
N ALA A 23 27.57 -8.49 5.55
CA ALA A 23 28.50 -8.39 4.43
C ALA A 23 28.48 -7.01 3.72
N SER A 24 27.56 -6.10 4.08
CA SER A 24 27.44 -4.77 3.47
C SER A 24 28.07 -3.64 4.28
N LEU A 25 28.97 -3.93 5.21
CA LEU A 25 29.73 -2.90 5.94
C LEU A 25 30.99 -2.56 5.13
N PRO A 26 31.10 -1.38 4.51
CA PRO A 26 32.33 -0.98 3.84
C PRO A 26 33.45 -0.82 4.88
N TYR A 27 34.55 -1.51 4.63
CA TYR A 27 35.82 -1.40 5.35
C TYR A 27 36.62 -0.23 4.78
N GLU A 28 37.24 0.54 5.69
CA GLU A 28 38.24 1.60 5.50
C GLU A 28 37.82 2.99 4.94
N GLY A 29 38.23 4.03 5.68
CA GLY A 29 38.13 5.43 5.32
C GLY A 29 38.39 6.36 6.52
N TYR A 30 39.61 6.89 6.61
CA TYR A 30 40.20 7.69 7.69
C TYR A 30 39.36 8.85 8.27
N GLY A 31 39.50 9.04 9.59
CA GLY A 31 39.52 10.35 10.26
C GLY A 31 38.17 11.05 10.47
N VAL A 32 37.43 10.68 11.52
CA VAL A 32 36.36 11.53 12.07
C VAL A 32 36.50 11.61 13.59
N GLU A 33 36.54 12.84 14.10
CA GLU A 33 36.75 13.18 15.52
C GLU A 33 35.74 12.50 16.47
N PRO A 34 36.09 12.23 17.74
CA PRO A 34 35.30 11.44 18.67
C PRO A 34 34.02 12.10 19.23
N SER A 35 33.66 13.31 18.81
CA SER A 35 32.72 14.18 19.53
C SER A 35 31.23 13.97 19.21
N GLN A 36 30.85 12.96 18.44
CA GLN A 36 29.44 12.60 18.19
C GLN A 36 29.14 11.11 18.41
N ARG A 37 29.64 10.54 19.52
CA ARG A 37 29.10 9.26 20.02
C ARG A 37 27.61 9.44 20.36
N TRP A 38 26.79 8.51 19.89
CA TRP A 38 25.35 8.59 19.92
C TRP A 38 24.77 8.16 21.28
N ASP A 39 24.46 9.11 22.16
CA ASP A 39 23.79 8.85 23.45
C ASP A 39 22.37 8.24 23.31
N ALA A 40 21.73 8.37 22.13
CA ALA A 40 20.45 7.72 21.85
C ALA A 40 20.56 6.20 21.56
N SER A 41 21.77 5.64 21.53
CA SER A 41 22.01 4.19 21.41
C SER A 41 21.38 3.42 22.56
N ASN A 42 21.45 3.92 23.80
CA ASN A 42 20.93 3.21 24.97
C ASN A 42 19.39 3.16 24.99
N ARG A 43 18.73 4.30 24.72
CA ARG A 43 17.25 4.35 24.63
C ARG A 43 16.69 3.48 23.52
N LEU A 44 17.30 3.55 22.33
CA LEU A 44 16.87 2.71 21.21
C LEU A 44 17.05 1.22 21.52
N ASN A 45 18.16 0.88 22.16
CA ASN A 45 18.45 -0.49 22.55
C ASN A 45 17.48 -1.02 23.62
N ASP A 46 17.14 -0.20 24.62
CA ASP A 46 16.11 -0.53 25.62
C ASP A 46 14.74 -0.75 24.98
N LEU A 47 14.31 0.15 24.09
CA LEU A 47 13.04 -0.01 23.37
C LEU A 47 13.02 -1.26 22.49
N ALA A 48 14.14 -1.58 21.85
CA ALA A 48 14.28 -2.77 21.01
C ALA A 48 14.26 -4.05 21.86
N ARG A 49 14.85 -4.03 23.07
CA ARG A 49 14.77 -5.12 24.04
C ARG A 49 13.32 -5.35 24.47
N ASP A 50 12.65 -4.30 24.93
CA ASP A 50 11.27 -4.38 25.41
C ASP A 50 10.33 -4.92 24.31
N LEU A 51 10.56 -4.53 23.05
CA LEU A 51 9.81 -5.06 21.92
C LEU A 51 10.09 -6.55 21.69
N ALA A 52 11.36 -6.95 21.74
CA ALA A 52 11.77 -8.34 21.53
C ALA A 52 11.19 -9.27 22.62
N ASP A 53 11.22 -8.82 23.87
CA ASP A 53 10.64 -9.56 25.00
C ASP A 53 9.13 -9.69 24.83
N ARG A 54 8.44 -8.59 24.49
CA ARG A 54 6.98 -8.64 24.29
C ARG A 54 6.57 -9.47 23.09
N ALA A 55 7.34 -9.44 22.01
CA ALA A 55 7.10 -10.28 20.83
C ALA A 55 7.25 -11.77 21.16
N ALA A 56 8.25 -12.13 21.97
CA ALA A 56 8.45 -13.50 22.45
C ALA A 56 7.29 -13.95 23.35
N GLU A 57 6.85 -13.12 24.30
CA GLU A 57 5.70 -13.43 25.17
C GLU A 57 4.40 -13.66 24.37
N ILE A 58 4.22 -12.93 23.27
CA ILE A 58 3.07 -13.12 22.38
C ILE A 58 3.16 -14.48 21.68
N ALA A 59 4.34 -14.84 21.14
CA ALA A 59 4.56 -16.13 20.51
C ALA A 59 4.36 -17.29 21.49
N ASP A 60 4.96 -17.23 22.68
CA ASP A 60 4.82 -18.25 23.73
C ASP A 60 3.36 -18.40 24.19
N ARG A 61 2.61 -17.29 24.29
CA ARG A 61 1.20 -17.32 24.66
C ARG A 61 0.33 -17.91 23.56
N ILE A 62 0.62 -17.61 22.29
CA ILE A 62 -0.08 -18.21 21.15
C ILE A 62 0.20 -19.72 21.10
N GLU A 63 1.46 -20.13 21.29
CA GLU A 63 1.87 -21.53 21.36
C GLU A 63 1.15 -22.26 22.51
N GLY A 64 1.13 -21.68 23.72
CA GLY A 64 0.46 -22.26 24.88
C GLY A 64 -1.07 -22.32 24.77
N GLN A 65 -1.67 -21.60 23.81
CA GLN A 65 -3.11 -21.66 23.51
C GLN A 65 -3.47 -22.73 22.49
N ILE A 66 -2.46 -23.37 21.87
CA ILE A 66 -2.65 -24.53 21.00
C ILE A 66 -2.97 -25.73 21.89
N ASP A 67 -4.24 -26.15 21.87
CA ASP A 67 -4.72 -27.30 22.62
C ASP A 67 -4.62 -28.56 21.78
N ASP A 68 -3.63 -29.41 22.09
CA ASP A 68 -3.43 -30.72 21.44
C ASP A 68 -4.59 -31.71 21.69
N ARG A 69 -5.57 -31.38 22.55
CA ARG A 69 -6.62 -32.32 22.98
C ARG A 69 -7.84 -32.41 22.06
N TYR A 70 -8.02 -31.51 21.09
CA TYR A 70 -9.31 -31.40 20.36
C TYR A 70 -9.28 -31.54 18.82
N GLY A 71 -8.18 -32.01 18.22
CA GLY A 71 -8.18 -32.45 16.81
C GLY A 71 -7.10 -31.81 15.93
N PRO A 72 -7.16 -32.03 14.60
CA PRO A 72 -6.17 -31.49 13.65
C PRO A 72 -6.15 -29.96 13.69
N TRP A 73 -4.94 -29.40 13.62
CA TRP A 73 -4.68 -27.96 13.70
C TRP A 73 -5.54 -27.19 12.70
N ALA A 74 -6.27 -26.18 13.16
CA ALA A 74 -6.96 -25.28 12.24
C ALA A 74 -5.91 -24.43 11.51
N GLU A 75 -5.99 -24.31 10.18
CA GLU A 75 -4.99 -23.61 9.35
C GLU A 75 -4.70 -22.19 9.85
N ASN A 76 -5.72 -21.50 10.35
CA ASN A 76 -5.61 -20.15 10.92
C ASN A 76 -4.78 -20.07 12.22
N GLN A 77 -4.64 -21.16 12.99
CA GLN A 77 -3.82 -21.20 14.20
C GLN A 77 -2.33 -21.33 13.85
N MET A 78 -2.01 -22.09 12.79
CA MET A 78 -0.65 -22.22 12.28
C MET A 78 -0.14 -20.90 11.73
N ASP A 79 -0.95 -20.21 10.91
CA ASP A 79 -0.55 -18.94 10.30
C ASP A 79 -0.23 -17.87 11.34
N VAL A 80 -1.03 -17.80 12.41
CA VAL A 80 -0.81 -16.87 13.52
C VAL A 80 0.44 -17.21 14.32
N LEU A 81 0.69 -18.50 14.60
CA LEU A 81 1.92 -18.93 15.28
C LEU A 81 3.16 -18.57 14.44
N PHE A 82 3.17 -18.92 13.14
CA PHE A 82 4.29 -18.62 12.26
C PHE A 82 4.55 -17.11 12.14
N ALA A 83 3.49 -16.31 12.04
CA ALA A 83 3.64 -14.86 12.00
C ALA A 83 4.18 -14.29 13.32
N ALA A 84 3.74 -14.84 14.47
CA ALA A 84 4.22 -14.44 15.79
C ALA A 84 5.70 -14.79 15.99
N ASP A 85 6.11 -16.01 15.62
CA ASP A 85 7.51 -16.44 15.67
C ASP A 85 8.41 -15.62 14.77
N HIS A 86 7.93 -15.30 13.56
CA HIS A 86 8.68 -14.47 12.63
C HIS A 86 8.89 -13.06 13.19
N PHE A 87 7.85 -12.46 13.77
CA PHE A 87 7.95 -11.16 14.43
C PHE A 87 8.90 -11.20 15.64
N ALA A 88 8.83 -12.24 16.48
CA ALA A 88 9.73 -12.42 17.63
C ALA A 88 11.19 -12.60 17.20
N ALA A 89 11.45 -13.34 16.11
CA ALA A 89 12.78 -13.50 15.54
C ALA A 89 13.33 -12.18 14.96
N ALA A 90 12.48 -11.42 14.26
CA ALA A 90 12.82 -10.10 13.75
C ALA A 90 13.13 -9.12 14.89
N GLY A 91 12.32 -9.11 15.96
CA GLY A 91 12.53 -8.28 17.15
C GLY A 91 13.87 -8.55 17.83
N ARG A 92 14.20 -9.83 18.08
CA ARG A 92 15.51 -10.23 18.64
C ARG A 92 16.68 -9.83 17.75
N THR A 93 16.51 -9.91 16.43
CA THR A 93 17.55 -9.51 15.49
C THR A 93 17.73 -8.00 15.48
N PHE A 94 16.64 -7.24 15.50
CA PHE A 94 16.67 -5.79 15.61
C PHE A 94 17.35 -5.34 16.90
N TYR A 95 17.01 -5.94 18.06
CA TYR A 95 17.67 -5.69 19.33
C TYR A 95 19.18 -5.97 19.30
N ARG A 96 19.61 -7.09 18.69
CA ARG A 96 21.05 -7.37 18.52
C ARG A 96 21.75 -6.33 17.65
N LEU A 97 21.08 -5.81 16.63
CA LEU A 97 21.61 -4.75 15.79
C LEU A 97 21.71 -3.43 16.56
N THR A 98 20.75 -3.11 17.43
CA THR A 98 20.80 -1.92 18.28
C THR A 98 21.86 -2.02 19.39
N GLY A 99 22.20 -3.22 19.84
CA GLY A 99 23.33 -3.41 20.75
C GLY A 99 24.71 -3.24 20.11
N ARG A 100 24.80 -3.17 18.77
CA ARG A 100 26.07 -3.09 18.01
C ARG A 100 26.30 -1.72 17.36
N LEU A 101 25.61 -0.69 17.83
CA LEU A 101 25.63 0.64 17.24
C LEU A 101 26.88 1.46 17.59
N GLU A 102 27.72 0.95 18.49
CA GLU A 102 28.97 1.59 18.94
C GLU A 102 30.05 1.71 17.84
N TYR A 103 29.87 1.04 16.70
CA TYR A 103 30.94 0.81 15.72
C TYR A 103 30.93 1.73 14.47
N GLY A 104 30.12 2.78 14.42
CA GLY A 104 30.14 3.65 13.22
C GLY A 104 29.59 5.05 13.36
N PRO A 105 30.03 5.99 12.50
CA PRO A 105 29.48 7.33 12.43
C PRO A 105 27.98 7.31 12.10
N ARG A 106 27.24 8.31 12.60
CA ARG A 106 25.78 8.45 12.50
C ARG A 106 25.22 8.28 11.08
N SER A 107 25.99 8.67 10.06
CA SER A 107 25.64 8.53 8.64
C SER A 107 25.60 7.09 8.14
N SER A 108 26.44 6.21 8.70
CA SER A 108 26.60 4.83 8.24
C SER A 108 25.66 3.85 8.96
N VAL A 109 25.36 4.11 10.22
CA VAL A 109 24.56 3.23 11.08
C VAL A 109 23.05 3.41 10.86
N ARG A 110 22.61 4.65 10.58
CA ARG A 110 21.19 5.00 10.44
C ARG A 110 20.49 4.29 9.28
N PRO A 111 21.06 4.16 8.07
CA PRO A 111 20.40 3.46 6.96
C PRO A 111 20.21 1.95 7.22
N GLY A 112 21.20 1.29 7.86
CA GLY A 112 21.13 -0.11 8.22
C GLY A 112 20.03 -0.40 9.24
N LEU A 113 19.98 0.41 10.31
CA LEU A 113 18.91 0.36 11.30
C LEU A 113 17.52 0.62 10.71
N GLN A 114 17.42 1.60 9.80
CA GLN A 114 16.15 1.90 9.14
C GLN A 114 15.64 0.70 8.32
N ARG A 115 16.53 -0.01 7.61
CA ARG A 115 16.15 -1.23 6.89
C ARG A 115 15.69 -2.33 7.85
N ALA A 116 16.44 -2.56 8.92
CA ALA A 116 16.09 -3.55 9.93
C ALA A 116 14.74 -3.23 10.58
N TYR A 117 14.48 -1.95 10.90
CA TYR A 117 13.20 -1.50 11.44
C TYR A 117 12.03 -1.70 10.47
N ARG A 118 12.21 -1.42 9.17
CA ARG A 118 11.16 -1.66 8.17
C ARG A 118 10.82 -3.15 8.04
N HIS A 119 11.82 -4.01 8.06
CA HIS A 119 11.60 -5.46 8.04
C HIS A 119 10.81 -5.91 9.28
N LEU A 120 11.24 -5.48 10.46
CA LEU A 120 10.55 -5.71 11.73
C LEU A 120 9.08 -5.22 11.68
N LEU A 121 8.82 -4.02 11.17
CA LEU A 121 7.47 -3.49 11.00
C LEU A 121 6.63 -4.30 10.01
N GLY A 122 7.25 -4.84 8.95
CA GLY A 122 6.61 -5.77 8.03
C GLY A 122 6.13 -7.03 8.74
N THR A 123 7.01 -7.68 9.50
CA THR A 123 6.66 -8.89 10.25
C THR A 123 5.56 -8.67 11.29
N PHE A 124 5.51 -7.48 11.92
CA PHE A 124 4.42 -7.11 12.83
C PHE A 124 3.07 -7.01 12.11
N ARG A 125 3.05 -6.45 10.89
CA ARG A 125 1.83 -6.34 10.09
C ARG A 125 1.32 -7.70 9.61
N ASP A 126 2.23 -8.62 9.30
CA ASP A 126 1.88 -10.00 8.96
C ASP A 126 1.19 -10.69 10.15
N LEU A 127 1.72 -10.50 11.37
CA LEU A 127 1.09 -10.95 12.62
C LEU A 127 -0.29 -10.31 12.85
N GLU A 128 -0.42 -8.99 12.70
CA GLU A 128 -1.73 -8.31 12.82
C GLU A 128 -2.75 -8.84 11.81
N SER A 129 -2.31 -9.15 10.59
CA SER A 129 -3.17 -9.70 9.54
C SER A 129 -3.64 -11.11 9.87
N ALA A 130 -2.71 -11.98 10.28
CA ALA A 130 -3.04 -13.34 10.69
C ALA A 130 -3.99 -13.34 11.91
N ALA A 131 -3.74 -12.46 12.88
CA ALA A 131 -4.52 -12.37 14.11
C ALA A 131 -5.99 -11.99 13.91
N ARG A 132 -6.33 -11.27 12.83
CA ARG A 132 -7.73 -10.89 12.52
C ARG A 132 -8.62 -12.09 12.21
N GLY A 133 -8.06 -13.23 11.81
CA GLY A 133 -8.79 -14.47 11.54
C GLY A 133 -8.84 -15.46 12.70
N ALA A 134 -8.24 -15.12 13.86
CA ALA A 134 -8.10 -16.01 14.99
C ALA A 134 -8.78 -15.45 16.24
N SER A 135 -9.58 -16.30 16.90
CA SER A 135 -10.44 -15.89 18.02
C SER A 135 -9.70 -15.69 19.36
N ARG A 136 -8.39 -15.97 19.41
CA ARG A 136 -7.58 -15.99 20.63
C ARG A 136 -6.17 -15.49 20.36
N VAL A 137 -6.01 -14.18 20.14
CA VAL A 137 -4.70 -13.54 20.04
C VAL A 137 -4.55 -12.49 21.14
N PRO A 138 -3.41 -12.41 21.83
CA PRO A 138 -3.15 -11.35 22.80
C PRO A 138 -3.22 -9.96 22.17
N SER A 139 -3.49 -8.92 22.97
CA SER A 139 -3.46 -7.55 22.48
C SER A 139 -2.08 -7.20 21.92
N LEU A 140 -2.04 -6.70 20.68
CA LEU A 140 -0.82 -6.27 19.99
C LEU A 140 -0.50 -4.77 20.20
N TYR A 141 -1.33 -4.08 20.99
CA TYR A 141 -1.26 -2.62 21.18
C TYR A 141 0.09 -2.15 21.74
N GLU A 142 0.66 -2.89 22.69
CA GLU A 142 1.93 -2.52 23.32
C GLU A 142 3.10 -2.60 22.34
N CYS A 143 3.15 -3.62 21.49
CA CYS A 143 4.13 -3.73 20.41
C CYS A 143 4.01 -2.57 19.41
N SER A 144 2.78 -2.21 19.02
CA SER A 144 2.54 -1.04 18.16
C SER A 144 3.06 0.26 18.79
N SER A 145 2.81 0.46 20.09
CA SER A 145 3.32 1.61 20.83
C SER A 145 4.86 1.64 20.91
N LEU A 146 5.50 0.49 21.14
CA LEU A 146 6.96 0.37 21.18
C LEU A 146 7.59 0.63 19.80
N LEU A 147 7.03 0.07 18.73
CA LEU A 147 7.47 0.33 17.35
C LEU A 147 7.44 1.84 17.02
N ARG A 148 6.35 2.52 17.38
CA ARG A 148 6.25 3.98 17.17
C ARG A 148 7.34 4.77 17.91
N ARG A 149 7.70 4.36 19.14
CA ARG A 149 8.77 5.00 19.91
C ARG A 149 10.16 4.73 19.31
N ILE A 150 10.39 3.50 18.85
CA ILE A 150 11.61 3.10 18.13
C ILE A 150 11.80 3.97 16.87
N GLU A 151 10.73 4.17 16.09
CA GLU A 151 10.76 5.04 14.91
C GLU A 151 11.18 6.48 15.23
N GLN A 152 10.66 7.04 16.33
CA GLN A 152 11.01 8.38 16.79
C GLN A 152 12.49 8.49 17.16
N GLU A 153 13.03 7.49 17.87
CA GLU A 153 14.45 7.46 18.32
C GLU A 153 15.46 7.25 17.17
N ILE A 154 15.08 6.55 16.10
CA ILE A 154 15.91 6.42 14.87
C ILE A 154 16.01 7.77 14.12
N GLY A 155 15.25 8.78 14.56
CA GLY A 155 15.24 10.14 14.04
C GLY A 155 14.14 10.28 13.00
N GLY A 156 12.94 10.62 13.48
CA GLY A 156 11.70 10.82 12.70
C GLY A 156 11.68 11.97 11.69
N ASP A 157 12.84 12.51 11.32
CA ASP A 157 12.96 13.46 10.21
C ASP A 157 13.31 12.71 8.91
N TRP A 158 12.25 12.28 8.22
CA TRP A 158 12.27 11.61 6.92
C TRP A 158 12.48 12.60 5.74
N GLY A 159 12.86 13.86 6.02
CA GLY A 159 13.00 14.94 5.05
C GLY A 159 14.37 15.09 4.36
N ARG A 160 15.42 14.37 4.77
CA ARG A 160 16.73 14.36 4.06
C ARG A 160 17.19 12.95 3.74
N SER A 161 17.24 12.66 2.44
CA SER A 161 17.71 11.41 1.85
C SER A 161 19.18 11.14 2.19
N SER A 162 19.47 10.00 2.82
CA SER A 162 20.81 9.41 2.78
C SER A 162 21.05 8.83 1.37
N PRO A 163 22.15 9.16 0.68
CA PRO A 163 22.25 8.97 -0.78
C PRO A 163 22.32 7.52 -1.28
N ASP A 164 22.77 6.54 -0.48
CA ASP A 164 23.38 5.34 -1.09
C ASP A 164 22.72 3.98 -0.87
N MET A 165 21.54 3.89 -0.25
CA MET A 165 21.11 2.55 0.22
C MET A 165 19.65 2.16 -0.04
N ASP A 166 18.96 2.90 -0.91
CA ASP A 166 17.55 2.66 -1.25
C ASP A 166 17.30 2.63 -2.77
N ARG A 167 18.33 2.36 -3.58
CA ARG A 167 18.22 2.44 -5.05
C ARG A 167 17.50 1.24 -5.69
N VAL A 168 17.31 0.11 -5.00
CA VAL A 168 16.74 -1.11 -5.62
C VAL A 168 15.24 -1.28 -5.35
N ASP A 169 14.76 -0.95 -4.15
CA ASP A 169 13.32 -1.04 -3.81
C ASP A 169 12.61 0.32 -3.85
N ARG A 170 13.32 1.42 -3.55
CA ARG A 170 12.74 2.77 -3.60
C ARG A 170 12.65 3.27 -5.03
N ASP A 171 13.52 2.85 -5.96
CA ASP A 171 13.36 3.17 -7.40
C ASP A 171 12.15 2.44 -8.00
N ARG A 172 11.82 1.21 -7.57
CA ARG A 172 10.60 0.53 -8.05
C ARG A 172 9.28 1.22 -7.68
N LEU A 173 9.25 2.00 -6.60
CA LEU A 173 8.06 2.75 -6.14
C LEU A 173 8.15 4.27 -6.36
N LYS A 174 9.34 4.84 -6.63
CA LYS A 174 9.54 6.28 -6.89
C LYS A 174 9.78 6.62 -8.37
N GLU A 175 10.19 5.66 -9.21
CA GLU A 175 10.50 5.93 -10.62
C GLU A 175 9.24 5.99 -11.51
N LYS A 176 8.08 5.54 -11.01
CA LYS A 176 6.77 5.81 -11.61
C LYS A 176 5.83 6.39 -10.56
N SER A 177 5.58 7.69 -10.59
CA SER A 177 4.50 8.29 -9.81
C SER A 177 3.16 7.76 -10.33
N TRP A 178 2.72 6.61 -9.83
CA TRP A 178 1.38 6.06 -10.11
C TRP A 178 0.27 6.91 -9.52
N GLU A 179 0.60 7.83 -8.62
CA GLU A 179 -0.35 8.80 -8.09
C GLU A 179 -1.08 9.56 -9.20
N GLY A 180 -2.40 9.59 -9.09
CA GLY A 180 -3.28 10.19 -10.08
C GLY A 180 -3.47 9.35 -11.34
N ASN A 181 -2.74 8.24 -11.52
CA ASN A 181 -2.96 7.32 -12.64
C ASN A 181 -4.03 6.28 -12.31
N TYR A 182 -4.57 5.67 -13.36
CA TYR A 182 -5.49 4.55 -13.25
C TYR A 182 -4.71 3.24 -13.25
N ALA A 183 -5.27 2.20 -12.63
CA ALA A 183 -4.71 0.85 -12.64
C ALA A 183 -5.81 -0.15 -12.99
N LYS A 184 -5.47 -1.13 -13.82
CA LYS A 184 -6.37 -2.24 -14.16
C LYS A 184 -6.14 -3.38 -13.17
N GLY A 185 -7.17 -3.81 -12.46
CA GLY A 185 -7.12 -5.01 -11.64
C GLY A 185 -7.81 -6.20 -12.27
N ARG A 186 -7.93 -7.29 -11.49
CA ARG A 186 -8.66 -8.50 -11.88
C ARG A 186 -10.15 -8.20 -12.17
N GLY A 187 -10.74 -8.98 -13.07
CA GLY A 187 -12.17 -8.87 -13.41
C GLY A 187 -12.56 -7.55 -14.09
N ALA A 188 -11.65 -6.94 -14.86
CA ALA A 188 -11.85 -5.66 -15.56
C ALA A 188 -12.17 -4.45 -14.67
N THR A 189 -11.95 -4.55 -13.35
CA THR A 189 -12.10 -3.40 -12.45
C THR A 189 -10.97 -2.39 -12.67
N VAL A 190 -11.32 -1.11 -12.73
CA VAL A 190 -10.35 -0.01 -12.84
C VAL A 190 -10.30 0.73 -11.52
N PHE A 191 -9.10 1.10 -11.08
CA PHE A 191 -8.84 1.83 -9.85
C PHE A 191 -8.18 3.17 -10.15
N LEU A 192 -8.46 4.19 -9.34
CA LEU A 192 -7.62 5.38 -9.22
C LEU A 192 -6.61 5.16 -8.10
N ILE A 193 -5.34 5.49 -8.34
CA ILE A 193 -4.30 5.47 -7.31
C ILE A 193 -4.18 6.87 -6.71
N GLU A 194 -4.45 6.98 -5.41
CA GLU A 194 -4.35 8.24 -4.67
C GLU A 194 -3.33 8.12 -3.54
N ARG A 195 -2.61 9.21 -3.27
CA ARG A 195 -1.79 9.32 -2.09
C ARG A 195 -2.62 9.85 -0.92
N ARG A 196 -2.68 9.11 0.18
CA ARG A 196 -3.29 9.56 1.44
C ARG A 196 -2.27 10.13 2.42
N GLY A 197 -1.00 9.78 2.27
CA GLY A 197 0.12 10.29 3.07
C GLY A 197 1.48 9.88 2.49
N PRO A 198 2.59 10.23 3.15
CA PRO A 198 3.92 9.84 2.69
C PRO A 198 4.07 8.31 2.58
N GLY A 199 4.10 7.78 1.35
CA GLY A 199 4.22 6.33 1.09
C GLY A 199 2.93 5.52 1.25
N ASP A 200 1.81 6.16 1.59
CA ASP A 200 0.50 5.51 1.69
C ASP A 200 -0.30 5.76 0.42
N LEU A 201 -0.24 4.80 -0.49
CA LEU A 201 -1.06 4.76 -1.70
C LEU A 201 -2.30 3.91 -1.44
N ILE A 202 -3.46 4.47 -1.76
CA ILE A 202 -4.73 3.76 -1.76
C ILE A 202 -5.20 3.54 -3.19
N ARG A 203 -5.94 2.45 -3.40
CA ARG A 203 -6.67 2.21 -4.65
C ARG A 203 -8.15 2.50 -4.42
N ARG A 204 -8.77 3.29 -5.29
CA ARG A 204 -10.21 3.57 -5.24
C ARG A 204 -10.89 2.95 -6.47
N PRO A 205 -11.80 1.98 -6.30
CA PRO A 205 -12.45 1.35 -7.44
C PRO A 205 -13.43 2.32 -8.10
N PHE A 206 -13.50 2.32 -9.43
CA PHE A 206 -14.61 2.93 -10.15
C PHE A 206 -15.79 1.96 -10.16
N LYS A 207 -17.00 2.46 -9.93
CA LYS A 207 -18.23 1.66 -9.97
C LYS A 207 -18.44 1.01 -11.35
N ASP A 208 -18.24 1.79 -12.41
CA ASP A 208 -18.53 1.45 -13.79
C ASP A 208 -17.71 2.32 -14.76
N LEU A 209 -17.83 2.03 -16.06
CA LEU A 209 -17.17 2.77 -17.14
C LEU A 209 -17.61 4.25 -17.17
N GLU A 210 -18.87 4.51 -16.82
CA GLU A 210 -19.40 5.87 -16.71
C GLU A 210 -18.64 6.69 -15.68
N SER A 211 -18.48 6.14 -14.48
CA SER A 211 -17.79 6.80 -13.38
C SER A 211 -16.33 7.13 -13.74
N LEU A 212 -15.65 6.24 -14.48
CA LEU A 212 -14.30 6.47 -14.98
C LEU A 212 -14.24 7.64 -15.96
N PHE A 213 -15.09 7.64 -16.99
CA PHE A 213 -15.11 8.71 -18.00
C PHE A 213 -15.48 10.05 -17.38
N LYS A 214 -16.51 10.09 -16.53
CA LYS A 214 -16.94 11.31 -15.86
C LYS A 214 -15.83 11.88 -14.97
N TYR A 215 -15.16 11.03 -14.19
CA TYR A 215 -14.03 11.45 -13.39
C TYR A 215 -12.89 12.01 -14.25
N ASN A 216 -12.58 11.36 -15.38
CA ASN A 216 -11.54 11.82 -16.29
C ASN A 216 -11.83 13.24 -16.82
N PHE A 217 -13.07 13.52 -17.18
CA PHE A 217 -13.49 14.87 -17.56
C PHE A 217 -13.43 15.88 -16.41
N ASP A 218 -13.82 15.49 -15.19
CA ASP A 218 -13.74 16.35 -14.00
C ASP A 218 -12.29 16.74 -13.67
N GLN A 219 -11.32 15.90 -14.05
CA GLN A 219 -9.89 16.18 -13.94
C GLN A 219 -9.30 16.92 -15.17
N ASN A 220 -10.13 17.35 -16.13
CA ASN A 220 -9.71 17.98 -17.39
C ASN A 220 -8.76 17.11 -18.24
N ARG A 221 -8.92 15.79 -18.19
CA ARG A 221 -8.09 14.80 -18.95
C ARG A 221 -8.70 14.37 -20.28
N GLY A 222 -9.84 14.94 -20.66
CA GLY A 222 -10.52 14.65 -21.93
C GLY A 222 -11.24 13.31 -21.97
N ASN A 223 -11.43 12.78 -23.18
CA ASN A 223 -12.27 11.62 -23.48
C ASN A 223 -11.52 10.28 -23.54
N ASN A 224 -10.21 10.24 -23.24
CA ASN A 224 -9.42 9.00 -23.29
C ASN A 224 -8.82 8.68 -21.91
N PRO A 225 -9.57 8.04 -21.00
CA PRO A 225 -9.04 7.68 -19.69
C PRO A 225 -7.89 6.67 -19.79
N TRP A 226 -7.83 5.86 -20.84
CA TRP A 226 -6.82 4.81 -21.00
C TRP A 226 -5.40 5.35 -21.19
N ALA A 227 -5.27 6.60 -21.65
CA ALA A 227 -3.98 7.30 -21.73
C ALA A 227 -3.32 7.53 -20.35
N HIS A 228 -4.09 7.39 -19.27
CA HIS A 228 -3.62 7.59 -17.89
C HIS A 228 -3.53 6.28 -17.10
N VAL A 229 -3.62 5.13 -17.77
CA VAL A 229 -3.43 3.84 -17.12
C VAL A 229 -1.94 3.60 -16.92
N ALA A 230 -1.55 3.38 -15.67
CA ALA A 230 -0.25 2.90 -15.31
C ALA A 230 -0.25 1.36 -15.28
N ASP A 231 0.85 0.78 -15.75
CA ASP A 231 1.15 -0.63 -15.54
C ASP A 231 1.64 -0.85 -14.10
N ILE A 232 0.75 -1.40 -13.26
CA ILE A 232 1.01 -1.69 -11.85
C ILE A 232 0.83 -3.19 -11.65
N PRO A 233 1.85 -3.90 -11.12
CA PRO A 233 1.72 -5.32 -10.84
C PRO A 233 0.54 -5.58 -9.90
N GLN A 234 -0.22 -6.64 -10.18
CA GLN A 234 -1.41 -7.00 -9.41
C GLN A 234 -1.09 -7.20 -7.92
N GLU A 235 0.05 -7.81 -7.59
CA GLU A 235 0.53 -7.97 -6.20
C GLU A 235 0.73 -6.63 -5.49
N THR A 236 1.22 -5.63 -6.21
CA THR A 236 1.40 -4.28 -5.67
C THR A 236 0.05 -3.60 -5.46
N LEU A 237 -0.87 -3.75 -6.41
CA LEU A 237 -2.23 -3.25 -6.31
C LEU A 237 -2.99 -3.90 -5.13
N ASP A 238 -2.80 -5.20 -4.89
CA ASP A 238 -3.47 -5.94 -3.82
C ASP A 238 -2.97 -5.59 -2.42
N ARG A 239 -1.73 -5.10 -2.31
CA ARG A 239 -1.18 -4.54 -1.07
C ARG A 239 -1.70 -3.14 -0.76
N MET A 240 -2.26 -2.43 -1.74
CA MET A 240 -2.85 -1.10 -1.50
C MET A 240 -4.18 -1.22 -0.76
N ARG A 241 -4.40 -0.34 0.21
CA ARG A 241 -5.70 -0.24 0.89
C ARG A 241 -6.76 0.16 -0.13
N THR A 242 -7.92 -0.49 -0.05
CA THR A 242 -9.07 -0.13 -0.87
C THR A 242 -9.81 1.04 -0.21
N GLY A 243 -9.88 2.16 -0.91
CA GLY A 243 -10.67 3.32 -0.50
C GLY A 243 -12.11 3.26 -1.01
N GLU A 244 -12.84 4.35 -0.81
CA GLU A 244 -14.23 4.46 -1.25
C GLU A 244 -14.37 4.38 -2.77
N THR A 245 -15.42 3.67 -3.20
CA THR A 245 -15.80 3.54 -4.61
C THR A 245 -16.15 4.89 -5.20
N ILE A 246 -15.58 5.19 -6.36
CA ILE A 246 -15.89 6.38 -7.14
C ILE A 246 -17.14 6.09 -7.96
N ASN A 247 -18.21 6.80 -7.63
CA ASN A 247 -19.49 6.75 -8.31
C ASN A 247 -19.80 8.15 -8.85
N ARG A 248 -19.72 8.32 -10.16
CA ARG A 248 -19.97 9.59 -10.85
C ARG A 248 -20.91 9.32 -12.03
N SER A 249 -21.78 10.28 -12.32
CA SER A 249 -22.71 10.19 -13.46
C SER A 249 -22.68 11.44 -14.33
N PHE A 250 -23.19 11.29 -15.55
CA PHE A 250 -23.47 12.38 -16.49
C PHE A 250 -24.85 13.03 -16.29
N GLU A 251 -25.54 12.75 -15.17
CA GLU A 251 -26.86 13.34 -14.87
C GLU A 251 -26.84 14.87 -14.99
N GLY A 252 -27.78 15.44 -15.74
CA GLY A 252 -27.88 16.87 -16.03
C GLY A 252 -26.90 17.38 -17.10
N LEU A 253 -26.12 16.51 -17.76
CA LEU A 253 -25.13 16.89 -18.76
C LEU A 253 -25.51 16.41 -20.16
N MET A 254 -24.98 17.11 -21.17
CA MET A 254 -25.12 16.72 -22.57
C MET A 254 -24.00 15.75 -22.97
N ILE A 255 -24.35 14.67 -23.65
CA ILE A 255 -23.42 13.64 -24.10
C ILE A 255 -23.60 13.37 -25.60
N ILE A 256 -22.52 12.92 -26.23
CA ILE A 256 -22.49 12.55 -27.64
C ILE A 256 -21.52 11.40 -27.86
N GLU A 257 -21.79 10.54 -28.86
CA GLU A 257 -20.84 9.51 -29.27
C GLU A 257 -19.61 10.16 -29.94
N PRO A 258 -18.36 9.70 -29.69
CA PRO A 258 -17.17 10.31 -30.25
C PRO A 258 -17.12 10.10 -31.77
N GLY A 259 -16.52 11.04 -32.50
CA GLY A 259 -16.32 10.91 -33.94
C GLY A 259 -16.46 12.23 -34.68
N SER A 260 -16.37 12.16 -36.00
CA SER A 260 -16.38 13.34 -36.88
C SER A 260 -17.56 13.36 -37.85
N LEU A 261 -18.47 12.39 -37.73
CA LEU A 261 -19.64 12.32 -38.59
C LEU A 261 -20.55 13.53 -38.39
N PRO A 262 -21.08 14.12 -39.47
CA PRO A 262 -22.12 15.14 -39.37
C PRO A 262 -23.40 14.54 -38.78
N ASN A 263 -24.21 15.36 -38.12
CA ASN A 263 -25.54 15.01 -37.59
C ASN A 263 -25.56 13.91 -36.50
N ARG A 264 -24.50 13.82 -35.69
CA ARG A 264 -24.50 12.96 -34.50
C ARG A 264 -25.59 13.40 -33.51
N PRO A 265 -26.39 12.47 -32.95
CA PRO A 265 -27.41 12.82 -31.97
C PRO A 265 -26.76 13.23 -30.64
N VAL A 266 -27.19 14.37 -30.11
CA VAL A 266 -26.82 14.84 -28.77
C VAL A 266 -27.93 14.47 -27.80
N TYR A 267 -27.57 13.93 -26.64
CA TYR A 267 -28.52 13.55 -25.60
C TYR A 267 -28.29 14.37 -24.34
N LEU A 268 -29.37 14.78 -23.67
CA LEU A 268 -29.35 15.25 -22.30
C LEU A 268 -29.67 14.07 -21.37
N ILE A 269 -28.83 13.81 -20.38
CA ILE A 269 -29.15 12.83 -19.34
C ILE A 269 -30.02 13.49 -18.27
N GLN A 270 -31.21 12.95 -18.04
CA GLN A 270 -32.15 13.47 -17.06
C GLN A 270 -33.00 12.35 -16.45
N GLY A 271 -33.03 12.27 -15.13
CA GLY A 271 -33.75 11.24 -14.38
C GLY A 271 -33.26 9.83 -14.71
N GLY A 272 -31.96 9.67 -15.01
CA GLY A 272 -31.39 8.39 -15.43
C GLY A 272 -31.81 7.92 -16.83
N LYS A 273 -32.36 8.80 -17.68
CA LYS A 273 -32.71 8.52 -19.08
C LYS A 273 -31.90 9.41 -20.02
N LYS A 274 -31.62 8.94 -21.23
CA LYS A 274 -31.08 9.77 -22.32
C LYS A 274 -32.23 10.38 -23.13
N ARG A 275 -32.25 11.70 -23.25
CA ARG A 275 -33.28 12.44 -24.00
C ARG A 275 -32.63 13.11 -25.20
N GLY A 276 -33.00 12.70 -26.40
CA GLY A 276 -32.42 13.26 -27.63
C GLY A 276 -32.79 14.73 -27.82
N LEU A 277 -31.81 15.58 -28.13
CA LEU A 277 -32.04 16.97 -28.54
C LEU A 277 -32.29 16.99 -30.05
N THR A 278 -33.52 17.33 -30.47
CA THR A 278 -33.89 17.22 -31.89
C THR A 278 -33.47 18.42 -32.74
N LYS A 279 -33.05 19.53 -32.11
CA LYS A 279 -32.64 20.78 -32.78
C LYS A 279 -31.28 21.26 -32.27
N PRO A 280 -30.40 21.78 -33.14
CA PRO A 280 -29.10 22.34 -32.73
C PRO A 280 -29.20 23.50 -31.74
N GLU A 281 -30.26 24.31 -31.84
CA GLU A 281 -30.51 25.47 -30.95
C GLU A 281 -30.64 25.06 -29.48
N LEU A 282 -31.14 23.85 -29.21
CA LEU A 282 -31.26 23.33 -27.85
C LEU A 282 -29.89 23.17 -27.20
N VAL A 283 -28.87 22.76 -27.96
CA VAL A 283 -27.49 22.64 -27.44
C VAL A 283 -26.99 23.99 -26.93
N ALA A 284 -27.26 25.09 -27.66
CA ALA A 284 -26.89 26.43 -27.23
C ALA A 284 -27.60 26.83 -25.92
N ARG A 285 -28.89 26.50 -25.79
CA ARG A 285 -29.69 26.77 -24.58
C ARG A 285 -29.15 26.06 -23.33
N TYR A 286 -28.58 24.87 -23.48
CA TYR A 286 -28.00 24.08 -22.39
C TYR A 286 -26.49 24.33 -22.18
N GLY A 287 -25.98 25.48 -22.63
CA GLY A 287 -24.59 25.91 -22.37
C GLY A 287 -23.62 25.69 -23.52
N GLY A 288 -24.11 25.23 -24.67
CA GLY A 288 -23.36 25.11 -25.92
C GLY A 288 -22.46 23.88 -26.02
N TRP A 289 -21.81 23.74 -27.18
CA TRP A 289 -20.95 22.59 -27.51
C TRP A 289 -19.79 22.36 -26.54
N LYS A 290 -19.32 23.40 -25.84
CA LYS A 290 -18.29 23.27 -24.80
C LYS A 290 -18.74 22.46 -23.57
N LYS A 291 -20.05 22.23 -23.42
CA LYS A 291 -20.67 21.46 -22.34
C LYS A 291 -21.16 20.09 -22.80
N VAL A 292 -20.82 19.69 -24.03
CA VAL A 292 -21.13 18.37 -24.58
C VAL A 292 -19.94 17.45 -24.36
N TYR A 293 -20.16 16.32 -23.71
CA TYR A 293 -19.14 15.33 -23.39
C TYR A 293 -19.15 14.20 -24.42
N GLU A 294 -18.01 13.98 -25.08
CA GLU A 294 -17.85 12.85 -25.99
C GLU A 294 -17.54 11.58 -25.19
N ILE A 295 -18.44 10.59 -25.23
CA ILE A 295 -18.32 9.35 -24.44
C ILE A 295 -18.67 8.11 -25.25
N PRO A 296 -18.07 6.94 -24.96
CA PRO A 296 -18.30 5.70 -25.69
C PRO A 296 -19.78 5.31 -25.77
N LYS A 297 -20.13 4.66 -26.89
CA LYS A 297 -21.47 4.17 -27.17
C LYS A 297 -22.00 3.22 -26.09
N GLU A 298 -21.12 2.46 -25.46
CA GLU A 298 -21.47 1.53 -24.38
C GLU A 298 -22.10 2.26 -23.19
N ILE A 299 -21.58 3.45 -22.86
CA ILE A 299 -22.11 4.28 -21.78
C ILE A 299 -23.46 4.87 -22.21
N ILE A 300 -23.56 5.42 -23.42
CA ILE A 300 -24.81 5.98 -23.97
C ILE A 300 -25.90 4.89 -24.03
N SER A 301 -25.54 3.67 -24.40
CA SER A 301 -26.48 2.54 -24.53
C SER A 301 -26.96 2.03 -23.17
N GLY A 302 -26.19 2.26 -22.09
CA GLY A 302 -26.59 1.96 -20.72
C GLY A 302 -27.76 2.81 -20.22
N TYR A 303 -28.00 3.96 -20.84
CA TYR A 303 -29.14 4.81 -20.54
C TYR A 303 -30.40 4.39 -21.32
N PRO A 304 -31.54 4.16 -20.64
CA PRO A 304 -32.82 3.98 -21.32
C PRO A 304 -33.25 5.27 -22.04
N ASP A 305 -33.97 5.11 -23.15
CA ASP A 305 -34.53 6.24 -23.90
C ASP A 305 -35.60 6.95 -23.07
N GLY A 306 -35.52 8.28 -23.04
CA GLY A 306 -36.56 9.17 -22.56
C GLY A 306 -37.13 10.02 -23.70
N ASP A 307 -38.21 10.74 -23.42
CA ASP A 307 -38.88 11.56 -24.43
C ASP A 307 -37.93 12.61 -25.01
N PRO A 308 -37.81 12.72 -26.34
CA PRO A 308 -36.97 13.74 -26.97
C PRO A 308 -37.35 15.16 -26.52
N ILE A 309 -36.37 16.05 -26.53
CA ILE A 309 -36.54 17.47 -26.25
C ILE A 309 -36.59 18.20 -27.61
N GLN A 310 -37.63 18.99 -27.83
CA GLN A 310 -37.96 19.65 -29.10
C GLN A 310 -37.96 21.18 -29.00
#